data_AF-A0A534R0W4-F1
#
_entry.id   AF-A0A534R0W4-F1
#
_cell.length_a   1.000
_cell.length_b   1.000
_cell.length_c   1.000
_cell.angle_alpha   90.00
_cell.angle_beta   90.00
_cell.angle_gamma   90.00
#
_symmetry.space_group_name_H-M   'P 1'
#
loop_
_entity.id
_entity.type
_entity.pdbx_description
1 polymer ?
#
loop_
_entity_poly.entity_id
_entity_poly.type
_entity_poly.pdbx_seq_one_letter_code
_entity_poly.pdbx_strand_id
1 'polypeptide(L)'
;SFTTYARGGGAAHVVTYRVEPDPSRPGTGTLLRRETFSPAPPVAPDSTYLAGLPVLGSIRDFRVRCFDGTEWRTDWRPGTLPQGVEIGIGVDDGMNGVEELRTAATLPTAR
;
A
#
# COMPACT_ATOMS: atom_id res chain seq x y z
N SER A 1 0.64 5.20 5.37
CA SER A 1 1.53 4.15 4.82
C SER A 1 1.63 3.04 5.86
N PHE A 2 1.68 1.78 5.43
CA PHE A 2 1.93 0.64 6.32
C PHE A 2 3.21 -0.05 5.84
N THR A 3 4.06 -0.46 6.79
CA THR A 3 5.35 -1.12 6.55
C THR A 3 5.34 -2.44 7.31
N THR A 4 5.67 -3.55 6.64
CA THR A 4 5.82 -4.88 7.28
C THR A 4 7.24 -5.38 7.07
N TYR A 5 7.76 -6.15 8.04
CA TYR A 5 9.07 -6.79 7.96
C TYR A 5 8.89 -8.31 8.04
N ALA A 6 9.45 -9.06 7.10
CA ALA A 6 9.57 -10.51 7.21
C ALA A 6 10.85 -10.85 8.00
N ARG A 7 10.74 -11.65 9.07
CA ARG A 7 11.91 -12.19 9.80
C ARG A 7 12.37 -13.49 9.13
N GLY A 8 13.49 -13.41 8.43
CA GLY A 8 14.30 -14.53 7.94
C GLY A 8 15.53 -13.93 7.30
N GLY A 9 16.74 -14.46 7.56
CA GLY A 9 18.04 -13.83 7.28
C GLY A 9 18.42 -13.54 5.82
N GLY A 10 17.44 -13.42 4.91
CA GLY A 10 17.59 -12.75 3.62
C GLY A 10 17.20 -11.27 3.74
N ALA A 11 17.58 -10.46 2.74
CA ALA A 11 17.14 -9.07 2.68
C ALA A 11 15.61 -9.02 2.69
N ALA A 12 15.02 -8.33 3.68
CA ALA A 12 13.58 -8.13 3.69
C ALA A 12 13.22 -7.13 2.59
N HIS A 13 12.33 -7.54 1.68
CA HIS A 13 11.71 -6.64 0.71
C HIS A 13 10.58 -5.90 1.40
N VAL A 14 10.78 -4.61 1.62
CA VAL A 14 9.74 -3.73 2.12
C VAL A 14 9.00 -3.15 0.93
N VAL A 15 7.70 -3.43 0.83
CA VAL A 15 6.84 -2.86 -0.22
C VAL A 15 5.90 -1.84 0.41
N THR A 16 5.85 -0.64 -0.17
CA THR A 16 4.94 0.43 0.25
C THR A 16 4.03 0.82 -0.89
N TYR A 17 2.74 0.95 -0.62
CA TYR A 17 1.77 1.52 -1.54
C TYR A 17 1.33 2.91 -1.06
N ARG A 18 1.27 3.87 -1.98
CA ARG A 18 0.84 5.24 -1.70
C ARG A 18 0.17 5.85 -2.92
N VAL A 19 -0.91 6.59 -2.71
CA VAL A 19 -1.48 7.46 -3.73
C VAL A 19 -0.70 8.77 -3.75
N GLU A 20 -0.07 9.06 -4.88
CA GLU A 20 0.48 10.39 -5.16
C GLU A 20 -0.57 11.19 -5.95
N PRO A 21 -0.92 12.42 -5.53
CA PRO A 21 -1.90 13.25 -6.24
C PRO A 21 -1.48 13.53 -7.70
N ASP A 22 -2.45 13.60 -8.61
CA ASP A 22 -2.24 14.05 -9.99
C ASP A 22 -2.44 15.58 -10.06
N PRO A 23 -1.38 16.38 -10.31
CA PRO A 23 -1.50 17.83 -10.39
C PRO A 23 -2.40 18.32 -11.53
N SER A 24 -2.57 17.50 -12.58
CA SER A 24 -3.40 17.84 -13.74
C SER A 24 -4.89 17.55 -13.54
N ARG A 25 -5.23 16.73 -12.53
CA ARG A 25 -6.60 16.27 -12.26
C ARG A 25 -6.91 16.31 -10.75
N PRO A 26 -7.34 17.47 -10.23
CA PRO A 26 -7.66 17.63 -8.81
C PRO A 26 -8.64 16.56 -8.29
N GLY A 27 -8.37 16.03 -7.10
CA GLY A 27 -9.18 14.98 -6.49
C GLY A 27 -8.91 13.56 -7.01
N THR A 28 -7.94 13.41 -7.92
CA THR A 28 -7.46 12.10 -8.37
C THR A 28 -5.96 11.94 -8.12
N GLY A 29 -5.49 10.70 -8.10
CA GLY A 29 -4.08 10.38 -7.99
C GLY A 29 -3.72 9.04 -8.62
N THR A 30 -2.44 8.70 -8.51
CA THR A 30 -1.90 7.43 -8.98
C THR A 30 -1.41 6.61 -7.79
N LEU A 31 -1.88 5.37 -7.68
CA LEU A 31 -1.33 4.39 -6.75
C LEU A 31 0.05 3.98 -7.22
N LEU A 32 1.07 4.29 -6.42
CA LEU A 32 2.45 3.88 -6.63
C LEU A 32 2.82 2.73 -5.71
N ARG A 33 3.67 1.84 -6.20
CA ARG A 33 4.34 0.77 -5.45
C ARG A 33 5.83 1.05 -5.36
N ARG A 34 6.34 1.21 -4.15
CA ARG A 34 7.78 1.37 -3.87
C ARG A 34 8.31 0.11 -3.22
N GLU A 35 9.46 -0.36 -3.71
CA GLU A 35 10.23 -1.43 -3.09
C GLU A 35 11.49 -0.85 -2.47
N THR A 36 11.72 -1.16 -1.20
CA THR A 36 12.97 -0.88 -0.51
C THR A 36 13.52 -2.16 0.10
N PHE A 37 14.84 -2.24 0.20
CA PHE A 37 15.53 -3.37 0.83
C PHE A 37 15.93 -2.99 2.25
N SER A 38 16.00 -3.98 3.13
CA SER A 38 16.59 -3.83 4.46
C SER A 38 17.72 -4.85 4.68
N PRO A 39 18.98 -4.41 4.89
CA PRO A 39 19.43 -3.01 4.85
C PRO A 39 19.35 -2.41 3.43
N ALA A 40 19.11 -1.10 3.34
CA ALA A 40 18.99 -0.41 2.06
C ALA A 40 20.36 -0.29 1.38
N PRO A 41 20.52 -0.67 0.10
CA PRO A 41 21.74 -0.38 -0.64
C PRO A 41 21.88 1.14 -0.82
N PRO A 42 23.10 1.67 -1.02
CA PRO A 42 23.26 3.06 -1.44
C PRO A 42 22.56 3.26 -2.79
N VAL A 43 21.61 4.20 -2.84
CA VAL A 43 20.81 4.49 -4.04
C VAL A 43 21.08 5.92 -4.50
N ALA A 44 21.28 6.13 -5.80
CA ALA A 44 21.37 7.48 -6.38
C ALA A 44 20.04 8.26 -6.21
N PRO A 45 20.06 9.59 -6.03
CA PRO A 45 18.86 10.38 -5.72
C PRO A 45 17.77 10.34 -6.79
N ASP A 46 18.14 10.06 -8.04
CA ASP A 46 17.30 10.00 -9.24
C ASP A 46 16.80 8.58 -9.58
N SER A 47 17.12 7.61 -8.73
CA SER A 47 16.79 6.22 -8.96
C SER A 47 15.28 5.96 -8.95
N THR A 48 14.82 5.14 -9.89
CA THR A 48 13.41 4.70 -10.00
C THR A 48 12.93 3.95 -8.75
N TYR A 49 13.85 3.36 -7.98
CA TYR A 49 13.57 2.78 -6.66
C TYR A 49 12.98 3.81 -5.67
N LEU A 50 13.35 5.10 -5.80
CA LEU A 50 12.83 6.19 -4.96
C LEU A 50 11.50 6.75 -5.49
N ALA A 51 11.33 6.83 -6.81
CA ALA A 51 10.12 7.37 -7.42
C ALA A 51 8.90 6.47 -7.19
N GLY A 52 9.08 5.15 -7.28
CA GLY A 52 8.00 4.16 -7.21
C GLY A 52 7.38 3.86 -8.57
N LEU A 53 6.85 2.65 -8.70
CA LEU A 53 6.24 2.15 -9.92
C LEU A 53 4.74 2.49 -9.93
N PRO A 54 4.21 3.13 -11.00
CA PRO A 54 2.78 3.36 -11.13
C PRO A 54 2.04 2.03 -11.33
N VAL A 55 1.02 1.80 -10.50
CA VAL A 55 0.20 0.58 -10.54
C VAL A 55 -1.17 0.86 -11.13
N LEU A 56 -1.82 1.94 -10.68
CA LEU A 56 -3.18 2.29 -11.10
C LEU A 56 -3.40 3.80 -11.00
N GLY A 57 -3.90 4.41 -12.09
CA GLY A 57 -4.26 5.83 -12.14
C GLY A 57 -5.71 6.09 -11.74
N SER A 58 -6.11 7.36 -11.75
CA SER A 58 -7.49 7.81 -11.50
C SER A 58 -8.07 7.37 -10.15
N ILE A 59 -7.22 7.23 -9.14
CA ILE A 59 -7.64 6.89 -7.79
C ILE A 59 -8.28 8.10 -7.12
N ARG A 60 -9.51 7.97 -6.65
CA ARG A 60 -10.19 8.97 -5.81
C ARG A 60 -10.15 8.63 -4.33
N ASP A 61 -10.04 7.35 -3.99
CA ASP A 61 -9.95 6.91 -2.61
C ASP A 61 -9.09 5.65 -2.46
N PHE A 62 -8.36 5.56 -1.36
CA PHE A 62 -7.51 4.41 -1.03
C PHE A 62 -7.55 4.16 0.48
N ARG A 63 -8.13 3.02 0.86
CA ARG A 63 -8.38 2.64 2.25
C ARG A 63 -7.76 1.29 2.55
N VAL A 64 -7.16 1.18 3.73
CA VAL A 64 -6.58 -0.05 4.23
C VAL A 64 -7.14 -0.30 5.61
N ARG A 65 -7.59 -1.54 5.85
CA ARG A 65 -8.03 -2.00 7.17
C ARG A 65 -7.32 -3.30 7.50
N CYS A 66 -7.03 -3.48 8.78
CA CYS A 66 -6.32 -4.63 9.29
C CYS A 66 -7.19 -5.37 10.30
N PHE A 67 -7.22 -6.70 10.21
CA PHE A 67 -7.96 -7.55 11.14
C PHE A 67 -7.06 -8.00 12.29
N ASP A 68 -7.45 -7.72 13.54
CA ASP A 68 -6.69 -8.12 14.73
C ASP A 68 -7.05 -9.49 15.31
N GLY A 69 -7.97 -10.20 14.65
CA GLY A 69 -8.54 -11.44 15.17
C GLY A 69 -9.93 -11.24 15.79
N THR A 70 -10.33 -9.99 16.04
CA THR A 70 -11.65 -9.63 16.59
C THR A 70 -12.39 -8.65 15.69
N GLU A 71 -11.72 -7.56 15.28
CA GLU A 71 -12.33 -6.50 14.48
C GLU A 71 -11.41 -5.95 13.39
N TRP A 72 -12.02 -5.25 12.44
CA TRP A 72 -11.33 -4.57 11.35
C TRP A 72 -11.05 -3.11 11.70
N ARG A 73 -9.77 -2.74 11.74
CA ARG A 73 -9.31 -1.44 12.23
C ARG A 73 -8.56 -0.67 11.14
N THR A 74 -8.76 0.65 11.07
CA THR A 74 -8.04 1.54 10.15
C THR A 74 -6.64 1.89 10.66
N ASP A 75 -6.46 1.86 11.97
CA ASP A 75 -5.17 2.13 12.62
C ASP A 75 -4.52 0.80 13.01
N TRP A 76 -3.29 0.56 12.55
CA TRP A 76 -2.53 -0.63 12.91
C TRP A 76 -1.24 -0.27 13.64
N ARG A 77 -1.06 -0.82 14.84
CA ARG A 77 0.12 -0.54 15.66
C ARG A 77 1.26 -1.51 15.32
N PRO A 78 2.52 -1.04 15.30
CA PRO A 78 3.67 -1.90 15.11
C PRO A 78 3.80 -2.91 16.28
N GLY A 79 4.24 -4.13 15.99
CA GLY A 79 4.55 -5.15 17.00
C GLY A 79 4.11 -6.56 16.61
N THR A 80 3.00 -6.67 15.88
CA THR A 80 2.48 -7.94 15.33
C THR A 80 1.95 -7.73 13.91
N LEU A 81 1.97 -8.79 13.10
CA LEU A 81 1.28 -8.80 11.81
C LEU A 81 -0.24 -8.91 12.04
N PRO A 82 -1.06 -8.21 11.25
CA PRO A 82 -2.49 -8.45 11.28
C PRO A 82 -2.81 -9.85 10.75
N GLN A 83 -3.96 -10.41 11.15
CA GLN A 83 -4.40 -11.72 10.65
C GLN A 83 -5.01 -11.62 9.24
N GLY A 84 -5.44 -10.43 8.85
CA GLY A 84 -5.91 -10.14 7.50
C GLY A 84 -5.80 -8.66 7.17
N VAL A 85 -5.77 -8.35 5.88
CA VAL A 85 -5.74 -6.99 5.35
C VAL A 85 -6.84 -6.86 4.31
N GLU A 86 -7.64 -5.80 4.43
CA GLU A 86 -8.64 -5.37 3.45
C GLU A 86 -8.12 -4.11 2.77
N ILE A 87 -8.20 -4.10 1.43
CA ILE A 87 -7.84 -2.97 0.59
C ILE A 87 -9.10 -2.54 -0.15
N GLY A 88 -9.49 -1.29 0.02
CA GLY A 88 -10.53 -0.62 -0.75
C GLY A 88 -9.93 0.45 -1.65
N ILE A 89 -10.32 0.44 -2.93
CA ILE A 89 -9.87 1.39 -3.94
C ILE A 89 -11.09 1.99 -4.61
N GLY A 90 -11.23 3.31 -4.56
CA GLY A 90 -12.21 4.04 -5.36
C GLY A 90 -11.54 4.59 -6.62
N VAL A 91 -12.00 4.17 -7.79
CA VAL A 91 -11.50 4.60 -9.10
C VAL A 91 -12.54 5.51 -9.77
N ASP A 92 -12.09 6.62 -10.38
CA ASP A 92 -12.94 7.48 -11.21
C ASP A 92 -13.47 6.68 -12.41
N ASP A 93 -14.80 6.63 -12.57
CA ASP A 93 -15.46 5.88 -13.65
C ASP A 93 -15.55 6.68 -14.97
N GLY A 94 -15.09 7.93 -14.99
CA GLY A 94 -15.17 8.83 -16.14
C GLY A 94 -16.54 9.46 -16.37
N MET A 95 -17.53 9.16 -15.53
CA MET A 95 -18.90 9.67 -15.57
C MET A 95 -19.24 10.51 -14.33
N ASN A 96 -18.22 11.02 -13.64
CA ASN A 96 -18.29 11.71 -12.34
C ASN A 96 -18.70 10.81 -11.16
N GLY A 97 -18.70 9.50 -11.33
CA GLY A 97 -18.89 8.53 -10.25
C GLY A 97 -17.57 7.95 -9.73
N VAL A 98 -17.71 6.96 -8.84
CA VAL A 98 -16.59 6.19 -8.28
C VAL A 98 -16.98 4.72 -8.30
N GLU A 99 -16.17 3.90 -8.98
CA GLU A 99 -16.25 2.45 -8.88
C GLU A 99 -15.39 1.98 -7.69
N GLU A 100 -16.00 1.23 -6.75
CA GLU A 100 -15.28 0.66 -5.61
C GLU A 100 -14.82 -0.78 -5.92
N LEU A 101 -13.51 -0.99 -5.86
CA LEU A 101 -12.88 -2.30 -5.82
C LEU A 101 -12.47 -2.60 -4.38
N ARG A 102 -12.91 -3.74 -3.86
CA ARG A 102 -12.56 -4.18 -2.51
C ARG A 102 -12.10 -5.62 -2.51
N THR A 103 -10.99 -5.88 -1.83
CA THR A 103 -10.47 -7.23 -1.64
C THR A 103 -9.91 -7.40 -0.24
N ALA A 104 -9.92 -8.63 0.26
CA ALA A 104 -9.33 -8.98 1.55
C ALA A 104 -8.46 -10.22 1.40
N ALA A 105 -7.32 -10.23 2.09
CA ALA A 105 -6.41 -11.35 2.14
C ALA A 105 -6.12 -11.72 3.59
N THR A 106 -6.08 -13.02 3.89
CA THR A 106 -5.55 -13.52 5.15
C THR A 106 -4.03 -13.53 5.09
N LEU A 107 -3.39 -13.12 6.18
CA LEU A 107 -1.94 -13.19 6.31
C LEU A 107 -1.56 -14.48 7.03
N PRO A 108 -0.48 -15.16 6.62
CA PRO A 108 0.06 -16.27 7.38
C PRO A 108 0.42 -15.78 8.79
N THR A 109 -0.15 -16.40 9.81
CA THR A 109 0.27 -16.14 11.18
C THR A 109 1.70 -16.65 11.34
N ALA A 110 2.62 -15.75 11.69
CA ALA A 110 3.91 -16.16 12.21
C ALA A 110 3.65 -16.86 13.55
N ARG A 111 3.76 -18.19 13.57
CA ARG A 111 3.83 -18.97 14.82
C ARG A 111 5.20 -18.78 15.46
#